data_AF-A0A965LIU5-F1
#
_entry.id   AF-A0A965LIU5-F1
#
_cell.length_a   1.000
_cell.length_b   1.000
_cell.length_c   1.000
_cell.angle_alpha   90.00
_cell.angle_beta   90.00
_cell.angle_gamma   90.00
#
_symmetry.space_group_name_H-M   'P 1'
#
loop_
_entity.id
_entity.type
_entity.pdbx_description
1 polymer ?
#
loop_
_entity_poly.entity_id
_entity_poly.type
_entity_poly.pdbx_seq_one_letter_code
_entity_poly.pdbx_strand_id
1 'polypeptide(L)'
;MTWTINNFSGALSHTGTTREVWMVGTALPATYEVRAQCNAPAGNIKVVVRSSGDGRSCFECGVEGTDVVIRKVSYGVIGSALANSAHGLSAGETFTIRVRGTGSEIECAIVKSSGAVVSITYTSTDYQLYRNWGVATDENNAAVQFLVSAERTAVQSTVADVLVIISGGDLWACYDGLAIQLVSSRVMPATGSVSMDSLDGKVYIVGGGRARVFDPVARTVADWVPSAGTLPGQTANGITKATLVKSYRGRLVLAGMDDEPQNLYFSAIGEPLIWDTGEAADGRAVALGVGRNVTAGEPVVALGVLSNNSLLVGCTNSMYVLAGDPGDFSGELIPVALTTGCSGRNAITQAEEGANIVHSPEGLYLISGTGVVPISRDVLTESIQFARASRESYNVTVCRDPARHGLHVFLDSGSTAAVHFWYDELTGRYTPGAGGFFPETYPIRPTCATIWRGRPVIGTTDGRIVEFSSSATHDIGTPIDSYVHLQQIDAPGIENDVLLNRLSMWLAPDGDQVSVEVFGAATPQELYAASTRRILMGATEFPPRGMAVTPRVRAPVLSVRLRNNISGRRWAFETCEASVEVGRRISRLGWQSAAAIGTSCTPGQNATSPPPPPPAWDPEDQFGGTIYFP
;
A
#
# COMPACT_ATOMS: atom_id res chain seq x y z
N MET A 1 50.90 -7.56 31.54
CA MET A 1 49.88 -7.08 30.60
C MET A 1 49.51 -5.69 31.06
N THR A 2 49.70 -4.74 30.17
CA THR A 2 49.61 -3.30 30.43
C THR A 2 48.22 -2.76 30.15
N TRP A 3 47.42 -3.57 29.44
CA TRP A 3 45.98 -3.40 29.26
C TRP A 3 45.19 -4.04 30.39
N THR A 4 44.26 -3.28 30.98
CA THR A 4 43.30 -3.75 31.98
C THR A 4 41.89 -3.55 31.45
N ILE A 5 41.04 -4.56 31.59
CA ILE A 5 39.61 -4.47 31.28
C ILE A 5 38.83 -4.16 32.55
N ASN A 6 37.93 -3.17 32.48
CA ASN A 6 36.95 -2.93 33.51
C ASN A 6 35.80 -3.93 33.35
N ASN A 7 35.66 -4.88 34.28
CA ASN A 7 34.65 -5.94 34.21
C ASN A 7 33.19 -5.44 34.31
N PHE A 8 32.97 -4.18 34.72
CA PHE A 8 31.63 -3.58 34.80
C PHE A 8 31.25 -2.79 33.55
N SER A 9 32.17 -2.00 33.00
CA SER A 9 31.90 -1.15 31.82
C SER A 9 32.37 -1.76 30.50
N GLY A 10 33.21 -2.79 30.54
CA GLY A 10 33.88 -3.34 29.35
C GLY A 10 35.00 -2.45 28.79
N ALA A 11 35.28 -1.30 29.42
CA ALA A 11 36.29 -0.36 28.96
C ALA A 11 37.71 -0.91 29.15
N LEU A 12 38.59 -0.63 28.19
CA LEU A 12 40.00 -0.98 28.21
C LEU A 12 40.85 0.23 28.57
N SER A 13 41.80 0.07 29.49
CA SER A 13 42.79 1.10 29.84
C SER A 13 44.21 0.57 29.72
N HIS A 14 45.12 1.39 29.17
CA HIS A 14 46.53 1.08 29.02
C HIS A 14 47.39 1.86 30.04
N THR A 15 48.37 1.18 30.66
CA THR A 15 49.27 1.77 31.67
C THR A 15 50.76 1.60 31.33
N GLY A 16 51.30 2.33 30.37
CA GLY A 16 52.72 2.27 30.05
C GLY A 16 53.06 3.08 28.82
N THR A 17 54.34 3.19 28.50
CA THR A 17 54.85 3.99 27.36
C THR A 17 55.46 3.12 26.26
N THR A 18 55.23 1.82 26.31
CA THR A 18 55.73 0.86 25.30
C THR A 18 54.54 0.39 24.48
N ARG A 19 54.72 0.23 23.17
CA ARG A 19 53.69 -0.33 22.29
C ARG A 19 53.23 -1.70 22.79
N GLU A 20 51.97 -1.80 23.17
CA GLU A 20 51.33 -3.07 23.51
C GLU A 20 50.02 -3.24 22.72
N VAL A 21 49.77 -4.46 22.25
CA VAL A 21 48.57 -4.83 21.53
C VAL A 21 47.68 -5.66 22.44
N TRP A 22 46.43 -5.23 22.60
CA TRP A 22 45.38 -6.04 23.19
C TRP A 22 44.58 -6.70 22.09
N MET A 23 44.55 -8.04 22.09
CA MET A 23 43.91 -8.85 21.06
C MET A 23 42.55 -9.37 21.51
N VAL A 24 41.58 -9.36 20.60
CA VAL A 24 40.27 -9.98 20.80
C VAL A 24 40.36 -11.46 20.45
N GLY A 25 39.77 -12.32 21.29
CA GLY A 25 39.79 -13.77 21.12
C GLY A 25 38.91 -14.33 19.98
N THR A 26 38.15 -13.47 19.29
CA THR A 26 37.27 -13.85 18.17
C THR A 26 37.83 -13.36 16.84
N ALA A 27 37.72 -14.17 15.79
CA ALA A 27 38.19 -13.82 14.46
C ALA A 27 37.20 -12.89 13.73
N LEU A 28 37.71 -11.97 12.90
CA LEU A 28 36.88 -11.16 12.01
C LEU A 28 36.31 -11.98 10.84
N PRO A 29 35.09 -11.65 10.35
CA PRO A 29 34.57 -12.16 9.09
C PRO A 29 35.41 -11.67 7.90
N ALA A 30 35.18 -12.21 6.70
CA ALA A 30 35.95 -11.83 5.50
C ALA A 30 35.75 -10.36 5.10
N THR A 31 34.55 -9.84 5.35
CA THR A 31 34.19 -8.44 5.20
C THR A 31 33.68 -7.92 6.54
N TYR A 32 34.33 -6.90 7.09
CA TYR A 32 34.11 -6.50 8.48
C TYR A 32 34.05 -4.98 8.65
N GLU A 33 33.43 -4.57 9.75
CA GLU A 33 33.57 -3.25 10.35
C GLU A 33 33.97 -3.41 11.83
N VAL A 34 34.98 -2.66 12.27
CA VAL A 34 35.40 -2.57 13.66
C VAL A 34 35.21 -1.13 14.14
N ARG A 35 34.66 -0.95 15.34
CA ARG A 35 34.52 0.37 15.97
C ARG A 35 35.16 0.38 17.35
N ALA A 36 35.96 1.41 17.61
CA ALA A 36 36.56 1.69 18.90
C ALA A 36 36.26 3.13 19.33
N GLN A 37 35.52 3.33 20.41
CA GLN A 37 35.29 4.67 20.96
C GLN A 37 36.41 5.04 21.93
N CYS A 38 37.06 6.17 21.66
CA CYS A 38 38.23 6.66 22.38
C CYS A 38 37.91 7.95 23.12
N ASN A 39 38.52 8.15 24.29
CA ASN A 39 38.24 9.31 25.14
C ASN A 39 38.94 10.60 24.69
N ALA A 40 40.15 10.48 24.16
CA ALA A 40 40.95 11.65 23.79
C ALA A 40 41.98 11.29 22.69
N PRO A 41 42.33 12.22 21.79
CA PRO A 41 43.30 11.97 20.72
C PRO A 41 44.71 11.66 21.25
N ALA A 42 45.06 12.24 22.41
CA ALA A 42 46.35 12.05 23.07
C ALA A 42 46.66 10.59 23.45
N GLY A 43 45.66 9.70 23.44
CA GLY A 43 45.88 8.27 23.65
C GLY A 43 46.49 7.53 22.45
N ASN A 44 46.63 8.19 21.29
CA ASN A 44 47.21 7.63 20.04
C ASN A 44 46.73 6.20 19.72
N ILE A 45 45.45 5.92 19.97
CA ILE A 45 44.87 4.58 19.86
C ILE A 45 44.74 4.20 18.39
N LYS A 46 45.13 2.95 18.08
CA LYS A 46 45.06 2.36 16.76
C LYS A 46 44.32 1.03 16.84
N VAL A 47 43.34 0.84 15.96
CA VAL A 47 42.69 -0.45 15.78
C VAL A 47 43.62 -1.33 14.96
N VAL A 48 43.85 -2.54 15.45
CA VAL A 48 44.67 -3.55 14.81
C VAL A 48 43.78 -4.50 14.04
N VAL A 49 44.03 -4.65 12.73
CA VAL A 49 43.31 -5.58 11.85
C VAL A 49 44.28 -6.40 11.03
N ARG A 50 43.79 -7.51 10.46
CA ARG A 50 44.60 -8.47 9.69
C ARG A 50 45.85 -8.91 10.46
N SER A 51 45.67 -9.28 11.72
CA SER A 51 46.78 -9.46 12.65
C SER A 51 47.13 -10.92 12.88
N SER A 52 48.43 -11.19 13.04
CA SER A 52 48.91 -12.39 13.72
C SER A 52 48.32 -12.46 15.14
N GLY A 53 48.24 -13.65 15.72
CA GLY A 53 47.64 -13.87 17.05
C GLY A 53 48.33 -13.09 18.18
N ASP A 54 49.57 -12.63 17.97
CA ASP A 54 50.39 -11.88 18.91
C ASP A 54 50.51 -10.37 18.59
N GLY A 55 49.82 -9.86 17.57
CA GLY A 55 49.83 -8.42 17.24
C GLY A 55 51.14 -7.90 16.62
N ARG A 56 52.08 -8.77 16.26
CA ARG A 56 53.39 -8.38 15.72
C ARG A 56 53.41 -8.22 14.21
N SER A 57 52.51 -8.86 13.48
CA SER A 57 52.36 -8.66 12.03
C SER A 57 50.91 -8.29 11.73
N CYS A 58 50.65 -7.00 11.45
CA CYS A 58 49.30 -6.47 11.33
C CYS A 58 49.24 -5.13 10.59
N PHE A 59 48.03 -4.64 10.39
CA PHE A 59 47.77 -3.24 10.05
C PHE A 59 47.25 -2.49 11.28
N GLU A 60 47.80 -1.31 11.51
CA GLU A 60 47.34 -0.36 12.51
C GLU A 60 46.62 0.80 11.85
N CYS A 61 45.40 1.07 12.29
CA CYS A 61 44.48 2.03 11.71
C CYS A 61 43.92 2.91 12.84
N GLY A 62 44.28 4.20 12.90
CA GLY A 62 43.78 5.08 13.96
C GLY A 62 44.55 6.38 14.07
N VAL A 63 44.64 6.93 15.28
CA VAL A 63 45.25 8.25 15.52
C VAL A 63 46.73 8.12 15.81
N GLU A 64 47.52 8.98 15.18
CA GLU A 64 48.93 9.21 15.47
C GLU A 64 49.23 10.72 15.42
N GLY A 65 49.41 11.33 16.59
CA GLY A 65 49.63 12.78 16.69
C GLY A 65 48.39 13.54 16.20
N THR A 66 48.54 14.30 15.11
CA THR A 66 47.47 15.11 14.51
C THR A 66 46.75 14.44 13.34
N ASP A 67 47.18 13.22 12.97
CA ASP A 67 46.75 12.53 11.76
C ASP A 67 46.02 11.22 12.07
N VAL A 68 45.06 10.87 11.19
CA VAL A 68 44.60 9.49 11.05
C VAL A 68 45.58 8.76 10.13
N VAL A 69 46.00 7.56 10.50
CA VAL A 69 47.00 6.77 9.78
C VAL A 69 46.55 5.34 9.54
N ILE A 70 46.97 4.79 8.40
CA ILE A 70 47.03 3.34 8.16
C ILE A 70 48.51 3.01 7.97
N ARG A 71 49.04 2.11 8.80
CA ARG A 71 50.44 1.65 8.70
C ARG A 71 50.54 0.14 8.86
N LYS A 72 51.62 -0.42 8.30
CA LYS A 72 51.93 -1.85 8.39
C LYS A 72 52.96 -2.08 9.48
N VAL A 73 52.72 -3.07 10.33
CA VAL A 73 53.67 -3.57 11.33
C VAL A 73 54.14 -4.94 10.87
N SER A 74 55.45 -5.14 10.77
CA SER A 74 56.05 -6.40 10.32
C SER A 74 56.97 -6.95 11.39
N TYR A 75 56.65 -8.12 11.95
CA TYR A 75 57.45 -8.77 12.99
C TYR A 75 57.77 -7.87 14.21
N GLY A 76 56.84 -7.00 14.59
CA GLY A 76 56.98 -6.06 15.70
C GLY A 76 57.66 -4.74 15.33
N VAL A 77 58.16 -4.61 14.10
CA VAL A 77 58.74 -3.36 13.58
C VAL A 77 57.64 -2.50 12.98
N ILE A 78 57.51 -1.28 13.51
CA ILE A 78 56.53 -0.29 13.06
C ILE A 78 57.03 0.31 11.74
N GLY A 79 56.26 0.14 10.66
CA GLY A 79 56.52 0.80 9.38
C GLY A 79 56.02 2.24 9.36
N SER A 80 56.42 2.99 8.33
CA SER A 80 55.88 4.32 8.06
C SER A 80 54.38 4.28 7.73
N ALA A 81 53.69 5.40 7.90
CA ALA A 81 52.31 5.54 7.43
C ALA A 81 52.22 5.29 5.92
N LEU A 82 51.31 4.41 5.52
CA LEU A 82 51.00 4.06 4.13
C LEU A 82 49.89 4.96 3.56
N ALA A 83 49.01 5.42 4.44
CA ALA A 83 48.05 6.48 4.17
C ALA A 83 47.92 7.34 5.44
N ASN A 84 47.81 8.66 5.27
CA ASN A 84 47.56 9.59 6.38
C ASN A 84 46.73 10.80 5.93
N SER A 85 46.09 11.45 6.89
CA SER A 85 45.39 12.73 6.70
C SER A 85 45.16 13.40 8.07
N ALA A 86 45.07 14.71 8.13
CA ALA A 86 44.79 15.43 9.37
C ALA A 86 43.40 15.06 9.92
N HIS A 87 43.31 14.58 11.16
CA HIS A 87 42.02 14.17 11.74
C HIS A 87 41.20 15.36 12.27
N GLY A 88 41.86 16.48 12.61
CA GLY A 88 41.23 17.73 13.08
C GLY A 88 40.40 17.60 14.37
N LEU A 89 40.82 16.75 15.31
CA LEU A 89 40.17 16.57 16.62
C LEU A 89 40.72 17.61 17.59
N SER A 90 39.87 18.11 18.48
CA SER A 90 40.31 18.99 19.56
C SER A 90 40.90 18.18 20.73
N ALA A 91 41.71 18.83 21.57
CA ALA A 91 42.27 18.17 22.75
C ALA A 91 41.14 17.69 23.69
N GLY A 92 41.21 16.42 24.10
CA GLY A 92 40.19 15.80 24.96
C GLY A 92 38.85 15.47 24.28
N GLU A 93 38.72 15.68 22.97
CA GLU A 93 37.50 15.32 22.24
C GLU A 93 37.32 13.80 22.16
N THR A 94 36.12 13.32 22.45
CA THR A 94 35.76 11.91 22.26
C THR A 94 35.48 11.62 20.78
N PHE A 95 35.91 10.47 20.30
CA PHE A 95 35.76 10.10 18.89
C PHE A 95 35.64 8.58 18.73
N THR A 96 35.18 8.15 17.57
CA THR A 96 35.13 6.73 17.21
C THR A 96 36.07 6.46 16.03
N ILE A 97 36.98 5.53 16.21
CA ILE A 97 37.74 4.93 15.12
C ILE A 97 36.87 3.86 14.49
N ARG A 98 36.63 3.96 13.19
CA ARG A 98 35.91 2.97 12.39
C ARG A 98 36.84 2.41 11.33
N VAL A 99 37.10 1.11 11.38
CA VAL A 99 37.93 0.41 10.39
C VAL A 99 37.07 -0.58 9.61
N ARG A 100 37.15 -0.54 8.29
CA ARG A 100 36.44 -1.47 7.41
C ARG A 100 37.44 -2.23 6.55
N GLY A 101 37.22 -3.53 6.41
CA GLY A 101 37.97 -4.38 5.51
C GLY A 101 37.05 -5.02 4.48
N THR A 102 37.42 -4.96 3.20
CA THR A 102 36.71 -5.64 2.10
C THR A 102 37.72 -6.11 1.06
N GLY A 103 37.97 -7.42 0.98
CA GLY A 103 38.96 -7.97 0.07
C GLY A 103 40.36 -7.41 0.34
N SER A 104 40.93 -6.68 -0.62
CA SER A 104 42.22 -6.01 -0.51
C SER A 104 42.15 -4.62 0.13
N GLU A 105 40.96 -4.04 0.29
CA GLU A 105 40.82 -2.68 0.82
C GLU A 105 40.74 -2.64 2.35
N ILE A 106 41.38 -1.62 2.94
CA ILE A 106 41.28 -1.22 4.34
C ILE A 106 40.93 0.28 4.37
N GLU A 107 39.76 0.62 4.90
CA GLU A 107 39.33 2.00 5.17
C GLU A 107 39.47 2.27 6.68
N CYS A 108 40.09 3.38 7.05
CA CYS A 108 40.12 3.87 8.43
C CYS A 108 39.47 5.26 8.47
N ALA A 109 38.48 5.42 9.35
CA ALA A 109 37.74 6.66 9.53
C ALA A 109 37.71 7.09 11.00
N ILE A 110 37.90 8.39 11.22
CA ILE A 110 37.68 9.06 12.50
C ILE A 110 36.31 9.74 12.42
N VAL A 111 35.38 9.28 13.27
CA VAL A 111 34.05 9.86 13.43
C VAL A 111 34.07 10.72 14.68
N LYS A 112 33.92 12.04 14.49
CA LYS A 112 33.91 13.02 15.59
C LYS A 112 32.60 12.97 16.37
N SER A 113 32.61 13.53 17.58
CA SER A 113 31.40 13.71 18.40
C SER A 113 30.28 14.50 17.68
N SER A 114 30.66 15.41 16.77
CA SER A 114 29.74 16.17 15.90
C SER A 114 29.14 15.37 14.73
N GLY A 115 29.60 14.14 14.49
CA GLY A 115 29.23 13.31 13.34
C GLY A 115 30.07 13.55 12.08
N ALA A 116 30.97 14.54 12.06
CA ALA A 116 31.91 14.74 10.96
C ALA A 116 32.87 13.54 10.83
N VAL A 117 33.17 13.13 9.60
CA VAL A 117 34.00 11.95 9.30
C VAL A 117 35.22 12.36 8.49
N VAL A 118 36.40 11.91 8.93
CA VAL A 118 37.64 11.95 8.14
C VAL A 118 38.05 10.52 7.85
N SER A 119 38.18 10.14 6.58
CA SER A 119 38.50 8.77 6.16
C SER A 119 39.71 8.71 5.24
N ILE A 120 40.51 7.67 5.42
CA ILE A 120 41.62 7.30 4.53
C ILE A 120 41.47 5.84 4.13
N THR A 121 41.96 5.49 2.94
CA THR A 121 41.85 4.14 2.39
C THR A 121 43.22 3.68 1.90
N TYR A 122 43.51 2.39 2.10
CA TYR A 122 44.69 1.74 1.57
C TYR A 122 44.34 0.36 1.01
N THR A 123 44.94 0.00 -0.12
CA THR A 123 44.71 -1.28 -0.80
C THR A 123 45.95 -2.16 -0.72
N SER A 124 45.82 -3.35 -0.14
CA SER A 124 46.87 -4.38 -0.12
C SER A 124 46.30 -5.77 0.11
N THR A 125 46.96 -6.79 -0.41
CA THR A 125 46.66 -8.21 -0.13
C THR A 125 47.45 -8.76 1.07
N ASP A 126 48.33 -7.94 1.66
CA ASP A 126 49.12 -8.35 2.82
C ASP A 126 48.24 -8.75 3.99
N TYR A 127 48.63 -9.83 4.66
CA TYR A 127 47.99 -10.38 5.85
C TYR A 127 46.47 -10.65 5.71
N GLN A 128 45.94 -10.71 4.49
CA GLN A 128 44.51 -10.86 4.24
C GLN A 128 43.92 -12.16 4.83
N LEU A 129 44.74 -13.20 5.00
CA LEU A 129 44.35 -14.45 5.64
C LEU A 129 44.30 -14.36 7.17
N TYR A 130 44.96 -13.37 7.77
CA TYR A 130 44.92 -13.17 9.21
C TYR A 130 43.61 -12.49 9.60
N ARG A 131 42.91 -13.09 10.57
CA ARG A 131 41.59 -12.62 11.02
C ARG A 131 41.57 -12.12 12.46
N ASN A 132 42.71 -12.12 13.16
CA ASN A 132 42.76 -11.56 14.50
C ASN A 132 42.77 -10.03 14.43
N TRP A 133 42.27 -9.42 15.50
CA TRP A 133 42.09 -7.99 15.58
C TRP A 133 42.11 -7.53 17.04
N GLY A 134 42.21 -6.22 17.24
CA GLY A 134 42.34 -5.66 18.57
C GLY A 134 42.62 -4.17 18.56
N VAL A 135 43.28 -3.68 19.59
CA VAL A 135 43.73 -2.29 19.72
C VAL A 135 45.17 -2.23 20.19
N ALA A 136 45.89 -1.22 19.72
CA ALA A 136 47.27 -0.94 20.08
C ALA A 136 47.42 0.52 20.49
N THR A 137 48.30 0.75 21.47
CA THR A 137 48.81 2.07 21.82
C THR A 137 50.17 1.92 22.46
N ASP A 138 50.94 3.00 22.40
CA ASP A 138 52.20 3.23 23.10
C ASP A 138 52.08 4.35 24.16
N GLU A 139 50.87 4.85 24.40
CA GLU A 139 50.62 5.96 25.32
C GLU A 139 50.10 5.50 26.68
N ASN A 140 50.57 6.16 27.73
CA ASN A 140 50.08 5.92 29.08
C ASN A 140 48.69 6.55 29.28
N ASN A 141 47.80 5.87 30.01
CA ASN A 141 46.42 6.29 30.26
C ASN A 141 45.51 6.35 29.01
N ALA A 142 45.90 5.70 27.91
CA ALA A 142 45.00 5.54 26.76
C ALA A 142 43.79 4.67 27.15
N ALA A 143 42.59 5.07 26.74
CA ALA A 143 41.35 4.40 27.11
C ALA A 143 40.37 4.23 25.94
N VAL A 144 39.84 3.02 25.79
CA VAL A 144 38.81 2.63 24.82
C VAL A 144 37.55 2.26 25.60
N GLN A 145 36.45 2.98 25.37
CA GLN A 145 35.19 2.79 26.08
C GLN A 145 34.45 1.53 25.64
N PHE A 146 34.39 1.31 24.32
CA PHE A 146 33.88 0.08 23.74
C PHE A 146 34.69 -0.30 22.50
N LEU A 147 34.76 -1.59 22.25
CA LEU A 147 35.35 -2.17 21.06
C LEU A 147 34.41 -3.25 20.52
N VAL A 148 33.91 -3.07 19.30
CA VAL A 148 32.92 -3.97 18.69
C VAL A 148 33.27 -4.26 17.24
N SER A 149 32.85 -5.43 16.75
CA SER A 149 32.94 -5.81 15.34
C SER A 149 31.57 -6.25 14.79
N ALA A 150 31.40 -6.08 13.48
CA ALA A 150 30.23 -6.52 12.74
C ALA A 150 30.63 -7.05 11.35
N GLU A 151 29.87 -8.02 10.85
CA GLU A 151 29.98 -8.49 9.46
C GLU A 151 29.31 -7.48 8.52
N ARG A 152 29.97 -7.20 7.39
CA ARG A 152 29.39 -6.38 6.33
C ARG A 152 28.92 -7.29 5.20
N THR A 153 27.61 -7.39 5.03
CA THR A 153 27.01 -8.08 3.89
C THR A 153 26.74 -7.06 2.78
N ALA A 154 27.21 -7.36 1.56
CA ALA A 154 26.86 -6.55 0.40
C ALA A 154 25.39 -6.81 0.04
N VAL A 155 24.55 -5.78 0.11
CA VAL A 155 23.21 -5.85 -0.47
C VAL A 155 23.35 -5.57 -1.96
N GLN A 156 23.26 -6.62 -2.78
CA GLN A 156 23.06 -6.46 -4.21
C GLN A 156 21.56 -6.36 -4.46
N SER A 157 21.12 -5.22 -4.94
CA SER A 157 19.74 -4.99 -5.37
C SER A 157 19.79 -4.52 -6.82
N THR A 158 18.86 -5.00 -7.64
CA THR A 158 18.71 -4.48 -8.99
C THR A 158 17.92 -3.17 -8.92
N VAL A 159 18.20 -2.23 -9.82
CA VAL A 159 17.47 -0.94 -9.88
C VAL A 159 15.96 -1.16 -10.03
N ALA A 160 15.57 -2.25 -10.69
CA ALA A 160 14.17 -2.65 -10.88
C ALA A 160 13.44 -2.99 -9.57
N ASP A 161 14.15 -3.37 -8.52
CA ASP A 161 13.57 -3.78 -7.23
C ASP A 161 13.50 -2.63 -6.20
N VAL A 162 13.89 -1.41 -6.58
CA VAL A 162 13.88 -0.26 -5.67
C VAL A 162 12.47 0.32 -5.58
N LEU A 163 11.87 0.27 -4.39
CA LEU A 163 10.61 0.96 -4.13
C LEU A 163 10.90 2.43 -3.84
N VAL A 164 10.25 3.34 -4.58
CA VAL A 164 10.38 4.80 -4.41
C VAL A 164 9.06 5.35 -3.90
N ILE A 165 9.14 6.15 -2.84
CA ILE A 165 7.98 6.69 -2.12
C ILE A 165 8.15 8.19 -1.93
N ILE A 166 7.07 8.94 -2.15
CA ILE A 166 6.96 10.33 -1.74
C ILE A 166 5.93 10.44 -0.61
N SER A 167 6.33 10.99 0.54
CA SER A 167 5.44 11.23 1.68
C SER A 167 5.77 12.58 2.30
N GLY A 168 4.76 13.45 2.48
CA GLY A 168 4.95 14.80 3.03
C GLY A 168 5.92 15.69 2.23
N GLY A 169 6.18 15.36 0.96
CA GLY A 169 7.15 16.04 0.10
C GLY A 169 8.58 15.46 0.15
N ASP A 170 8.85 14.53 1.06
CA ASP A 170 10.15 13.86 1.21
C ASP A 170 10.22 12.60 0.32
N LEU A 171 11.39 12.34 -0.24
CA LEU A 171 11.66 11.14 -1.04
C LEU A 171 12.33 10.07 -0.19
N TRP A 172 11.66 8.93 -0.11
CA TRP A 172 12.11 7.73 0.56
C TRP A 172 12.32 6.62 -0.46
N ALA A 173 13.27 5.73 -0.19
CA ALA A 173 13.47 4.56 -1.03
C ALA A 173 13.83 3.33 -0.20
N CYS A 174 13.35 2.18 -0.64
CA CYS A 174 13.70 0.87 -0.09
C CYS A 174 14.52 0.09 -1.12
N TYR A 175 15.77 -0.21 -0.79
CA TYR A 175 16.71 -0.85 -1.72
C TYR A 175 16.90 -2.33 -1.41
N ASP A 176 16.95 -2.70 -0.12
CA ASP A 176 17.16 -4.06 0.36
C ASP A 176 15.84 -4.84 0.50
N GLY A 177 14.72 -4.13 0.59
CA GLY A 177 13.40 -4.70 0.88
C GLY A 177 13.05 -4.81 2.36
N LEU A 178 13.89 -4.26 3.23
CA LEU A 178 13.75 -4.32 4.67
C LEU A 178 13.61 -2.92 5.26
N ALA A 179 14.45 -1.98 4.81
CA ALA A 179 14.53 -0.64 5.37
C ALA A 179 14.17 0.41 4.31
N ILE A 180 13.14 1.20 4.63
CA ILE A 180 12.83 2.43 3.91
C ILE A 180 13.72 3.53 4.50
N GLN A 181 14.55 4.15 3.67
CA GLN A 181 15.45 5.22 4.09
C GLN A 181 15.10 6.53 3.40
N LEU A 182 15.26 7.64 4.14
CA LEU A 182 15.14 8.98 3.59
C LEU A 182 16.32 9.21 2.64
N VAL A 183 16.02 9.56 1.38
CA VAL A 183 17.04 9.91 0.39
C VAL A 183 17.24 11.41 0.36
N SER A 184 16.14 12.17 0.29
CA SER A 184 16.17 13.63 0.23
C SER A 184 14.87 14.20 0.76
N SER A 185 14.95 15.34 1.45
CA SER A 185 13.78 16.02 2.00
C SER A 185 13.30 17.15 1.09
N ARG A 186 12.00 17.48 1.17
CA ARG A 186 11.35 18.58 0.44
C ARG A 186 11.56 18.54 -1.06
N VAL A 187 11.62 17.33 -1.64
CA VAL A 187 11.77 17.08 -3.07
C VAL A 187 10.52 17.59 -3.81
N MET A 188 9.35 17.17 -3.34
CA MET A 188 8.04 17.60 -3.84
C MET A 188 7.37 18.55 -2.82
N PRO A 189 6.31 19.29 -3.20
CA PRO A 189 5.52 20.02 -2.23
C PRO A 189 4.90 19.06 -1.21
N ALA A 190 4.69 19.54 0.02
CA ALA A 190 4.14 18.72 1.10
C ALA A 190 2.66 18.34 0.87
N THR A 191 1.98 19.09 0.01
CA THR A 191 0.58 18.87 -0.36
C THR A 191 0.46 18.71 -1.87
N GLY A 192 -0.58 18.00 -2.31
CA GLY A 192 -0.86 17.73 -3.72
C GLY A 192 -0.46 16.32 -4.15
N SER A 193 -0.94 15.93 -5.32
CA SER A 193 -0.70 14.60 -5.88
C SER A 193 0.58 14.57 -6.70
N VAL A 194 1.29 13.46 -6.60
CA VAL A 194 2.51 13.18 -7.37
C VAL A 194 2.24 12.06 -8.35
N SER A 195 2.86 12.12 -9.53
CA SER A 195 2.89 11.05 -10.52
C SER A 195 4.35 10.70 -10.78
N MET A 196 4.65 9.41 -10.91
CA MET A 196 5.99 8.90 -11.10
C MET A 196 5.98 7.80 -12.14
N ASP A 197 7.02 7.76 -12.98
CA ASP A 197 7.30 6.62 -13.84
C ASP A 197 8.80 6.47 -14.04
N SER A 198 9.25 5.27 -14.42
CA SER A 198 10.65 4.98 -14.66
C SER A 198 10.98 4.86 -16.15
N LEU A 199 12.18 5.32 -16.51
CA LEU A 199 12.77 5.13 -17.83
C LEU A 199 14.31 5.17 -17.69
N ASP A 200 15.00 4.28 -18.39
CA ASP A 200 16.48 4.19 -18.43
C ASP A 200 17.15 4.15 -17.04
N GLY A 201 16.55 3.40 -16.10
CA GLY A 201 17.08 3.23 -14.76
C GLY A 201 16.92 4.44 -13.82
N LYS A 202 16.20 5.49 -14.26
CA LYS A 202 15.86 6.66 -13.44
C LYS A 202 14.37 6.74 -13.21
N VAL A 203 13.96 7.46 -12.16
CA VAL A 203 12.56 7.74 -11.84
C VAL A 203 12.27 9.21 -12.07
N TYR A 204 11.30 9.48 -12.92
CA TYR A 204 10.84 10.82 -13.28
C TYR A 204 9.58 11.13 -12.47
N ILE A 205 9.59 12.28 -11.79
CA ILE A 205 8.59 12.64 -10.78
C ILE A 205 8.01 14.01 -11.16
N VAL A 206 6.69 14.08 -11.27
CA VAL A 206 5.96 15.35 -11.55
C VAL A 206 4.77 15.53 -10.61
N GLY A 207 4.41 16.77 -10.33
CA GLY A 207 3.24 17.12 -9.53
C GLY A 207 3.43 18.37 -8.67
N GLY A 208 2.34 19.02 -8.31
CA GLY A 208 2.35 20.22 -7.45
C GLY A 208 3.26 21.35 -7.96
N GLY A 209 3.45 21.47 -9.27
CA GLY A 209 4.31 22.48 -9.89
C GLY A 209 5.80 22.12 -9.96
N ARG A 210 6.22 20.90 -9.57
CA ARG A 210 7.63 20.48 -9.57
C ARG A 210 7.88 19.29 -10.49
N ALA A 211 9.10 19.26 -11.03
CA ALA A 211 9.66 18.17 -11.83
C ALA A 211 11.02 17.75 -11.26
N ARG A 212 11.19 16.45 -10.95
CA ARG A 212 12.40 15.91 -10.33
C ARG A 212 12.82 14.62 -11.01
N VAL A 213 14.13 14.37 -11.03
CA VAL A 213 14.71 13.11 -11.49
C VAL A 213 15.43 12.47 -10.32
N PHE A 214 15.05 11.25 -9.98
CA PHE A 214 15.71 10.45 -8.97
C PHE A 214 16.54 9.37 -9.66
N ASP A 215 17.81 9.28 -9.27
CA ASP A 215 18.74 8.24 -9.68
C ASP A 215 18.92 7.22 -8.54
N PRO A 216 18.35 6.01 -8.65
CA PRO A 216 18.47 4.98 -7.61
C PRO A 216 19.89 4.45 -7.43
N VAL A 217 20.74 4.53 -8.47
CA VAL A 217 22.13 4.04 -8.40
C VAL A 217 22.98 5.04 -7.63
N ALA A 218 22.91 6.31 -8.02
CA ALA A 218 23.64 7.39 -7.36
C ALA A 218 23.02 7.77 -6.00
N ARG A 219 21.76 7.40 -5.76
CA ARG A 219 20.94 7.79 -4.60
C ARG A 219 20.81 9.31 -4.46
N THR A 220 20.71 10.00 -5.59
CA THR A 220 20.61 11.45 -5.65
C THR A 220 19.32 11.87 -6.35
N VAL A 221 18.83 13.04 -5.97
CA VAL A 221 17.68 13.68 -6.60
C VAL A 221 18.14 15.00 -7.16
N ALA A 222 17.76 15.29 -8.40
CA ALA A 222 18.06 16.55 -9.07
C ALA A 222 16.77 17.17 -9.64
N ASP A 223 16.84 18.48 -9.88
CA ASP A 223 15.84 19.16 -10.70
C ASP A 223 15.82 18.56 -12.11
N TRP A 224 14.63 18.36 -12.66
CA TRP A 224 14.52 17.92 -14.05
C TRP A 224 14.86 19.10 -14.96
N VAL A 225 16.01 18.99 -15.63
CA VAL A 225 16.52 20.00 -16.57
C VAL A 225 16.63 19.36 -17.95
N PRO A 226 15.80 19.77 -18.93
CA PRO A 226 15.95 19.36 -20.32
C PRO A 226 17.32 19.75 -20.87
N SER A 227 17.93 18.88 -21.67
CA SER A 227 19.14 19.20 -22.43
C SER A 227 18.84 20.02 -23.68
N ALA A 228 17.63 19.88 -24.23
CA ALA A 228 17.09 20.65 -25.34
C ALA A 228 15.57 20.84 -25.17
N GLY A 229 15.05 21.96 -25.63
CA GLY A 229 13.64 22.34 -25.45
C GLY A 229 13.28 22.69 -24.00
N THR A 230 11.99 22.67 -23.68
CA THR A 230 11.44 22.99 -22.35
C THR A 230 10.37 22.00 -21.95
N LEU A 231 10.30 21.67 -20.67
CA LEU A 231 9.16 20.93 -20.11
C LEU A 231 7.87 21.77 -20.30
N PRO A 232 6.70 21.12 -20.39
CA PRO A 232 5.44 21.84 -20.49
C PRO A 232 5.21 22.75 -19.28
N GLY A 233 4.88 24.02 -19.55
CA GLY A 233 4.65 25.04 -18.53
C GLY A 233 5.88 25.40 -17.70
N GLN A 234 7.09 25.10 -18.16
CA GLN A 234 8.34 25.39 -17.45
C GLN A 234 8.59 26.89 -17.35
N THR A 235 8.84 27.38 -16.14
CA THR A 235 9.27 28.77 -15.86
C THR A 235 10.67 28.86 -15.25
N ALA A 236 11.17 27.76 -14.68
CA ALA A 236 12.53 27.59 -14.20
C ALA A 236 12.91 26.10 -14.19
N ASN A 237 14.18 25.79 -13.92
CA ASN A 237 14.64 24.40 -13.80
C ASN A 237 13.86 23.64 -12.71
N GLY A 238 13.43 22.42 -13.02
CA GLY A 238 12.65 21.59 -12.10
C GLY A 238 11.22 22.11 -11.82
N ILE A 239 10.68 23.02 -12.63
CA ILE A 239 9.29 23.48 -12.55
C ILE A 239 8.53 23.02 -13.81
N THR A 240 7.33 22.46 -13.61
CA THR A 240 6.41 22.09 -14.70
C THR A 240 4.98 22.20 -14.22
N LYS A 241 4.04 22.40 -15.16
CA LYS A 241 2.60 22.31 -14.88
C LYS A 241 2.02 20.91 -15.10
N ALA A 242 2.81 19.98 -15.63
CA ALA A 242 2.35 18.60 -15.82
C ALA A 242 2.06 17.93 -14.47
N THR A 243 0.96 17.18 -14.42
CA THR A 243 0.53 16.47 -13.21
C THR A 243 0.59 14.96 -13.37
N LEU A 244 0.77 14.47 -14.61
CA LEU A 244 0.87 13.07 -15.00
C LEU A 244 2.18 12.81 -15.75
N VAL A 245 2.83 11.69 -15.44
CA VAL A 245 3.96 11.16 -16.20
C VAL A 245 3.75 9.68 -16.49
N LYS A 246 4.10 9.24 -17.71
CA LYS A 246 4.10 7.83 -18.09
C LYS A 246 5.24 7.50 -19.05
N SER A 247 5.89 6.35 -18.92
CA SER A 247 6.81 5.84 -19.93
C SER A 247 6.04 5.15 -21.06
N TYR A 248 6.37 5.45 -22.31
CA TYR A 248 5.71 4.88 -23.49
C TYR A 248 6.71 4.76 -24.64
N ARG A 249 6.98 3.54 -25.12
CA ARG A 249 7.87 3.28 -26.28
C ARG A 249 9.26 3.93 -26.19
N GLY A 250 9.84 3.98 -24.99
CA GLY A 250 11.13 4.64 -24.78
C GLY A 250 11.06 6.18 -24.73
N ARG A 251 9.85 6.75 -24.64
CA ARG A 251 9.60 8.17 -24.41
C ARG A 251 8.98 8.37 -23.03
N LEU A 252 9.11 9.58 -22.49
CA LEU A 252 8.28 10.04 -21.38
C LEU A 252 7.12 10.86 -21.93
N VAL A 253 5.94 10.63 -21.39
CA VAL A 253 4.71 11.34 -21.72
C VAL A 253 4.31 12.20 -20.53
N LEU A 254 4.11 13.50 -20.76
CA LEU A 254 3.61 14.46 -19.79
C LEU A 254 2.23 14.97 -20.19
N ALA A 255 1.32 15.04 -19.22
CA ALA A 255 -0.06 15.45 -19.43
C ALA A 255 -0.70 16.06 -18.17
N GLY A 256 -1.95 16.50 -18.31
CA GLY A 256 -2.78 16.98 -17.20
C GLY A 256 -2.36 18.37 -16.69
N MET A 257 -2.03 19.27 -17.60
CA MET A 257 -1.67 20.67 -17.30
C MET A 257 -2.93 21.53 -17.28
N ASP A 258 -3.08 22.42 -16.31
CA ASP A 258 -4.33 23.20 -16.18
C ASP A 258 -4.55 24.22 -17.32
N ASP A 259 -3.48 24.73 -17.91
CA ASP A 259 -3.53 25.69 -19.04
C ASP A 259 -3.73 25.01 -20.40
N GLU A 260 -3.27 23.77 -20.54
CA GLU A 260 -3.41 22.97 -21.75
C GLU A 260 -3.89 21.54 -21.43
N PRO A 261 -5.11 21.39 -20.88
CA PRO A 261 -5.53 20.13 -20.25
C PRO A 261 -5.68 18.96 -21.22
N GLN A 262 -5.81 19.25 -22.51
CA GLN A 262 -6.05 18.29 -23.58
C GLN A 262 -4.77 17.84 -24.31
N ASN A 263 -3.62 18.46 -24.02
CA ASN A 263 -2.37 18.23 -24.73
C ASN A 263 -1.55 17.10 -24.12
N LEU A 264 -0.80 16.41 -24.98
CA LEU A 264 0.15 15.36 -24.59
C LEU A 264 1.54 15.73 -25.12
N TYR A 265 2.53 15.75 -24.24
CA TYR A 265 3.92 16.06 -24.57
C TYR A 265 4.77 14.81 -24.45
N PHE A 266 5.57 14.51 -25.47
CA PHE A 266 6.43 13.34 -25.55
C PHE A 266 7.89 13.78 -25.66
N SER A 267 8.77 13.22 -24.83
CA SER A 267 10.22 13.36 -25.01
C SER A 267 10.67 12.65 -26.30
N ALA A 268 11.89 12.93 -26.76
CA ALA A 268 12.53 12.14 -27.81
C ALA A 268 12.69 10.65 -27.39
N ILE A 269 12.78 9.75 -28.37
CA ILE A 269 12.94 8.30 -28.14
C ILE A 269 14.31 8.02 -27.55
N GLY A 270 14.37 7.30 -26.42
CA GLY A 270 15.61 6.92 -25.75
C GLY A 270 16.39 8.08 -25.13
N GLU A 271 15.86 9.31 -25.24
CA GLU A 271 16.50 10.54 -24.77
C GLU A 271 15.49 11.34 -23.92
N PRO A 272 15.23 10.93 -22.67
CA PRO A 272 14.20 11.52 -21.80
C PRO A 272 14.39 12.99 -21.43
N LEU A 273 15.55 13.57 -21.75
CA LEU A 273 15.88 14.98 -21.47
C LEU A 273 15.71 15.89 -22.69
N ILE A 274 15.40 15.34 -23.88
CA ILE A 274 15.16 16.14 -25.09
C ILE A 274 13.66 16.38 -25.26
N TRP A 275 13.27 17.65 -25.19
CA TRP A 275 11.89 18.15 -25.26
C TRP A 275 11.71 19.20 -26.36
N ASP A 276 12.62 19.27 -27.33
CA ASP A 276 12.51 20.20 -28.46
C ASP A 276 11.48 19.69 -29.48
N THR A 277 10.27 20.22 -29.41
CA THR A 277 9.16 19.86 -30.30
C THR A 277 9.23 20.54 -31.67
N GLY A 278 10.15 21.50 -31.85
CA GLY A 278 10.37 22.19 -33.12
C GLY A 278 11.32 21.47 -34.06
N GLU A 279 12.04 20.45 -33.58
CA GLU A 279 12.94 19.63 -34.39
C GLU A 279 12.16 18.88 -35.49
N ALA A 280 12.82 18.50 -36.59
CA ALA A 280 12.20 17.78 -37.70
C ALA A 280 12.81 16.38 -37.96
N ALA A 281 13.76 15.95 -37.12
CA ALA A 281 14.37 14.64 -37.20
C ALA A 281 13.41 13.51 -36.78
N ASP A 282 13.70 12.28 -37.21
CA ASP A 282 12.98 11.10 -36.76
C ASP A 282 13.29 10.82 -35.27
N GLY A 283 12.30 10.36 -34.51
CA GLY A 283 12.46 10.10 -33.07
C GLY A 283 12.51 11.33 -32.17
N ARG A 284 12.35 12.54 -32.73
CA ARG A 284 12.25 13.82 -32.00
C ARG A 284 11.16 13.87 -30.93
N ALA A 285 11.22 14.87 -30.05
CA ALA A 285 10.12 15.18 -29.14
C ALA A 285 8.87 15.65 -29.90
N VAL A 286 7.69 15.38 -29.34
CA VAL A 286 6.40 15.62 -30.01
C VAL A 286 5.41 16.23 -29.04
N ALA A 287 4.62 17.20 -29.51
CA ALA A 287 3.41 17.63 -28.82
C ALA A 287 2.18 17.25 -29.66
N LEU A 288 1.26 16.49 -29.09
CA LEU A 288 -0.07 16.28 -29.64
C LEU A 288 -1.00 17.36 -29.07
N GLY A 289 -1.67 18.11 -29.96
CA GLY A 289 -2.50 19.26 -29.63
C GLY A 289 -1.86 20.64 -29.90
N VAL A 290 -0.55 20.69 -30.16
CA VAL A 290 0.17 21.89 -30.60
C VAL A 290 0.78 21.61 -31.98
N GLY A 291 0.23 22.20 -33.04
CA GLY A 291 0.77 22.09 -34.41
C GLY A 291 0.42 20.82 -35.22
N ARG A 292 -0.08 19.74 -34.58
CA ARG A 292 -0.70 18.58 -35.25
C ARG A 292 -2.19 18.48 -34.87
N ASN A 293 -3.07 18.27 -35.87
CA ASN A 293 -4.55 18.36 -35.77
C ASN A 293 -5.25 17.23 -34.99
N VAL A 294 -4.55 16.47 -34.15
CA VAL A 294 -5.16 15.38 -33.38
C VAL A 294 -4.91 15.64 -31.90
N THR A 295 -5.95 16.12 -31.22
CA THR A 295 -5.96 16.46 -29.78
C THR A 295 -6.97 15.55 -29.09
N ALA A 296 -6.73 15.20 -27.82
CA ALA A 296 -7.80 14.65 -27.01
C ALA A 296 -8.93 15.68 -26.91
N GLY A 297 -10.19 15.30 -27.11
CA GLY A 297 -11.29 16.27 -27.10
C GLY A 297 -11.60 16.87 -25.73
N GLU A 298 -10.95 16.40 -24.67
CA GLU A 298 -11.24 16.73 -23.27
C GLU A 298 -9.97 16.69 -22.39
N PRO A 299 -10.02 17.26 -21.17
CA PRO A 299 -8.93 17.19 -20.20
C PRO A 299 -8.46 15.76 -19.90
N VAL A 300 -7.17 15.51 -20.08
CA VAL A 300 -6.48 14.25 -19.78
C VAL A 300 -6.25 14.13 -18.28
N VAL A 301 -6.71 13.02 -17.69
CA VAL A 301 -6.73 12.81 -16.24
C VAL A 301 -5.98 11.55 -15.82
N ALA A 302 -5.75 10.61 -16.73
CA ALA A 302 -5.03 9.37 -16.48
C ALA A 302 -4.32 8.87 -17.73
N LEU A 303 -3.20 8.17 -17.53
CA LEU A 303 -2.43 7.54 -18.61
C LEU A 303 -2.15 6.08 -18.23
N GLY A 304 -2.29 5.17 -19.19
CA GLY A 304 -1.93 3.77 -19.00
C GLY A 304 -1.37 3.17 -20.28
N VAL A 305 -0.41 2.25 -20.17
CA VAL A 305 0.16 1.58 -21.34
C VAL A 305 -0.49 0.21 -21.48
N LEU A 306 -1.00 -0.10 -22.66
CA LEU A 306 -1.49 -1.42 -23.03
C LEU A 306 -0.29 -2.30 -23.41
N SER A 307 -0.34 -3.61 -23.14
CA SER A 307 0.79 -4.50 -23.45
C SER A 307 1.07 -4.65 -24.95
N ASN A 308 0.10 -4.32 -25.81
CA ASN A 308 0.29 -4.20 -27.26
C ASN A 308 1.05 -2.91 -27.67
N ASN A 309 1.67 -2.23 -26.71
CA ASN A 309 2.47 -1.03 -26.92
C ASN A 309 1.68 0.16 -27.48
N SER A 310 0.41 0.27 -27.08
CA SER A 310 -0.46 1.43 -27.31
C SER A 310 -0.66 2.21 -26.01
N LEU A 311 -0.81 3.53 -26.09
CA LEU A 311 -1.05 4.37 -24.92
C LEU A 311 -2.55 4.64 -24.78
N LEU A 312 -3.13 4.20 -23.68
CA LEU A 312 -4.48 4.57 -23.27
C LEU A 312 -4.46 5.94 -22.60
N VAL A 313 -5.21 6.87 -23.16
CA VAL A 313 -5.37 8.25 -22.71
C VAL A 313 -6.76 8.38 -22.10
N GLY A 314 -6.82 8.44 -20.78
CA GLY A 314 -8.04 8.64 -20.02
C GLY A 314 -8.35 10.13 -19.87
N CYS A 315 -9.48 10.58 -20.41
CA CYS A 315 -9.97 11.94 -20.26
C CYS A 315 -11.14 11.98 -19.26
N THR A 316 -11.69 13.16 -19.02
CA THR A 316 -12.75 13.37 -18.01
C THR A 316 -14.06 12.66 -18.37
N ASN A 317 -14.52 12.70 -19.62
CA ASN A 317 -15.72 11.99 -20.10
C ASN A 317 -15.47 11.12 -21.34
N SER A 318 -14.22 10.97 -21.75
CA SER A 318 -13.83 10.23 -22.95
C SER A 318 -12.53 9.47 -22.74
N MET A 319 -12.25 8.50 -23.60
CA MET A 319 -11.05 7.69 -23.59
C MET A 319 -10.57 7.51 -25.02
N TYR A 320 -9.27 7.63 -25.21
CA TYR A 320 -8.61 7.49 -26.50
C TYR A 320 -7.47 6.49 -26.38
N VAL A 321 -7.13 5.83 -27.48
CA VAL A 321 -5.94 5.00 -27.59
C VAL A 321 -5.05 5.59 -28.67
N LEU A 322 -3.83 5.93 -28.29
CA LEU A 322 -2.77 6.28 -29.23
C LEU A 322 -2.12 4.98 -29.72
N ALA A 323 -2.36 4.68 -30.98
CA ALA A 323 -1.73 3.57 -31.69
C ALA A 323 -0.48 4.08 -32.43
N GLY A 324 0.64 3.38 -32.29
CA GLY A 324 1.90 3.74 -32.95
C GLY A 324 2.73 4.81 -32.24
N ASP A 325 3.84 5.21 -32.84
CA ASP A 325 4.69 6.28 -32.30
C ASP A 325 4.14 7.65 -32.76
N PRO A 326 3.90 8.61 -31.85
CA PRO A 326 3.41 9.93 -32.22
C PRO A 326 4.38 10.77 -33.05
N GLY A 327 5.68 10.42 -33.07
CA GLY A 327 6.71 11.05 -33.90
C GLY A 327 6.63 10.66 -35.37
N ASP A 328 6.03 9.52 -35.66
CA ASP A 328 5.87 9.02 -37.01
C ASP A 328 4.57 9.52 -37.65
N PHE A 329 4.40 9.27 -38.95
CA PHE A 329 3.13 9.52 -39.66
C PHE A 329 2.07 8.45 -39.41
N SER A 330 2.45 7.32 -38.81
CA SER A 330 1.56 6.20 -38.47
C SER A 330 0.94 6.31 -37.07
N GLY A 331 1.38 7.28 -36.26
CA GLY A 331 0.81 7.55 -34.95
C GLY A 331 -0.58 8.17 -35.06
N GLU A 332 -1.60 7.46 -34.58
CA GLU A 332 -3.00 7.92 -34.62
C GLU A 332 -3.65 7.82 -33.25
N LEU A 333 -4.33 8.89 -32.84
CA LEU A 333 -5.15 8.90 -31.63
C LEU A 333 -6.59 8.53 -32.00
N ILE A 334 -7.01 7.34 -31.56
CA ILE A 334 -8.31 6.76 -31.91
C ILE A 334 -9.25 6.90 -30.72
N PRO A 335 -10.47 7.47 -30.88
CA PRO A 335 -11.46 7.50 -29.81
C PRO A 335 -11.98 6.08 -29.53
N VAL A 336 -11.98 5.70 -28.26
CA VAL A 336 -12.41 4.37 -27.81
C VAL A 336 -13.72 4.47 -27.02
N ALA A 337 -13.88 5.52 -26.22
CA ALA A 337 -15.17 5.91 -25.64
C ALA A 337 -15.32 7.43 -25.69
N LEU A 338 -16.46 7.93 -26.17
CA LEU A 338 -16.74 9.37 -26.22
C LEU A 338 -17.64 9.86 -25.09
N THR A 339 -18.26 8.92 -24.37
CA THR A 339 -19.19 9.24 -23.27
C THR A 339 -18.69 8.76 -21.92
N THR A 340 -17.66 7.92 -21.85
CA THR A 340 -17.13 7.36 -20.60
C THR A 340 -15.68 7.80 -20.42
N GLY A 341 -15.36 8.38 -19.27
CA GLY A 341 -14.00 8.85 -18.93
C GLY A 341 -13.47 8.19 -17.66
N CYS A 342 -12.25 8.57 -17.26
CA CYS A 342 -11.57 7.98 -16.11
C CYS A 342 -11.87 8.74 -14.80
N SER A 343 -11.98 7.99 -13.71
CA SER A 343 -12.27 8.55 -12.38
C SER A 343 -11.12 9.35 -11.76
N GLY A 344 -9.88 9.08 -12.16
CA GLY A 344 -8.72 9.76 -11.61
C GLY A 344 -7.39 9.20 -12.12
N ARG A 345 -6.29 9.82 -11.69
CA ARG A 345 -4.92 9.53 -12.17
C ARG A 345 -4.49 8.07 -12.05
N ASN A 346 -4.89 7.41 -10.97
CA ASN A 346 -4.51 6.03 -10.65
C ASN A 346 -5.65 5.05 -10.96
N ALA A 347 -6.64 5.46 -11.77
CA ALA A 347 -7.82 4.66 -12.07
C ALA A 347 -7.60 3.66 -13.22
N ILE A 348 -6.37 3.52 -13.71
CA ILE A 348 -6.01 2.61 -14.81
C ILE A 348 -4.94 1.62 -14.31
N THR A 349 -5.17 0.33 -14.52
CA THR A 349 -4.17 -0.73 -14.32
C THR A 349 -4.22 -1.73 -15.46
N GLN A 350 -3.15 -2.49 -15.64
CA GLN A 350 -3.15 -3.64 -16.55
C GLN A 350 -3.93 -4.81 -15.93
N ALA A 351 -4.78 -5.47 -16.72
CA ALA A 351 -5.42 -6.74 -16.37
C ALA A 351 -4.50 -7.90 -16.77
N GLU A 352 -4.81 -8.47 -17.92
CA GLU A 352 -4.11 -9.52 -18.63
C GLU A 352 -3.44 -8.92 -19.88
N GLU A 353 -2.72 -9.75 -20.60
CA GLU A 353 -2.04 -9.31 -21.81
C GLU A 353 -3.05 -8.74 -22.83
N GLY A 354 -2.83 -7.48 -23.21
CA GLY A 354 -3.60 -6.77 -24.21
C GLY A 354 -4.80 -5.99 -23.66
N ALA A 355 -5.00 -5.97 -22.34
CA ALA A 355 -6.14 -5.32 -21.73
C ALA A 355 -5.79 -4.47 -20.49
N ASN A 356 -6.41 -3.30 -20.40
CA ASN A 356 -6.38 -2.44 -19.24
C ASN A 356 -7.75 -2.39 -18.58
N ILE A 357 -7.76 -2.27 -17.26
CA ILE A 357 -8.95 -2.01 -16.47
C ILE A 357 -8.95 -0.54 -16.15
N VAL A 358 -10.12 0.06 -16.35
CA VAL A 358 -10.36 1.46 -16.05
C VAL A 358 -11.55 1.56 -15.11
N HIS A 359 -11.37 2.28 -14.01
CA HIS A 359 -12.49 2.77 -13.23
C HIS A 359 -12.96 4.14 -13.76
N SER A 360 -14.26 4.23 -14.01
CA SER A 360 -14.99 5.43 -14.40
C SER A 360 -16.06 5.74 -13.34
N PRO A 361 -16.65 6.95 -13.32
CA PRO A 361 -17.77 7.24 -12.43
C PRO A 361 -18.97 6.29 -12.63
N GLU A 362 -19.12 5.70 -13.82
CA GLU A 362 -20.14 4.68 -14.14
C GLU A 362 -19.74 3.24 -13.76
N GLY A 363 -18.57 3.04 -13.13
CA GLY A 363 -18.08 1.74 -12.69
C GLY A 363 -16.86 1.26 -13.45
N LEU A 364 -16.65 -0.06 -13.45
CA LEU A 364 -15.43 -0.71 -13.96
C LEU A 364 -15.59 -1.15 -15.42
N TYR A 365 -14.58 -0.86 -16.23
CA TYR A 365 -14.53 -1.17 -17.66
C TYR A 365 -13.23 -1.89 -18.01
N LEU A 366 -13.33 -2.87 -18.91
CA LEU A 366 -12.18 -3.47 -19.58
C LEU A 366 -11.98 -2.80 -20.94
N ILE A 367 -10.74 -2.44 -21.24
CA ILE A 367 -10.35 -1.85 -22.52
C ILE A 367 -9.31 -2.75 -23.17
N SER A 368 -9.61 -3.28 -24.35
CA SER A 368 -8.68 -4.09 -25.14
C SER A 368 -8.63 -3.58 -26.57
N GLY A 369 -7.47 -3.03 -26.97
CA GLY A 369 -7.35 -2.29 -28.22
C GLY A 369 -8.34 -1.12 -28.25
N THR A 370 -9.29 -1.16 -29.17
CA THR A 370 -10.38 -0.18 -29.31
C THR A 370 -11.71 -0.66 -28.72
N GLY A 371 -11.76 -1.87 -28.16
CA GLY A 371 -12.97 -2.42 -27.54
C GLY A 371 -13.14 -1.94 -26.10
N VAL A 372 -14.38 -1.59 -25.72
CA VAL A 372 -14.76 -1.21 -24.35
C VAL A 372 -15.85 -2.13 -23.86
N VAL A 373 -15.64 -2.73 -22.69
CA VAL A 373 -16.53 -3.72 -22.10
C VAL A 373 -16.86 -3.31 -20.67
N PRO A 374 -18.12 -3.00 -20.32
CA PRO A 374 -18.50 -2.69 -18.95
C PRO A 374 -18.54 -3.97 -18.10
N ILE A 375 -17.72 -4.05 -17.06
CA ILE A 375 -17.66 -5.24 -16.18
C ILE A 375 -18.67 -5.08 -15.04
N SER A 376 -18.68 -3.94 -14.35
CA SER A 376 -19.50 -3.79 -13.13
C SER A 376 -20.92 -3.30 -13.42
N ARG A 377 -21.17 -2.62 -14.55
CA ARG A 377 -22.42 -1.86 -14.79
C ARG A 377 -23.69 -2.68 -14.61
N ASP A 378 -23.68 -3.94 -15.04
CA ASP A 378 -24.86 -4.80 -15.05
C ASP A 378 -25.05 -5.58 -13.74
N VAL A 379 -24.05 -5.57 -12.85
CA VAL A 379 -24.01 -6.39 -11.62
C VAL A 379 -23.99 -5.54 -10.36
N LEU A 380 -23.21 -4.46 -10.37
CA LEU A 380 -22.94 -3.63 -9.22
C LEU A 380 -22.97 -2.16 -9.63
N THR A 381 -24.03 -1.48 -9.20
CA THR A 381 -24.23 -0.05 -9.42
C THR A 381 -23.97 0.76 -8.16
N GLU A 382 -24.45 0.30 -7.01
CA GLU A 382 -24.28 1.01 -5.74
C GLU A 382 -22.83 0.95 -5.22
N SER A 383 -22.37 2.05 -4.63
CA SER A 383 -21.06 2.24 -3.99
C SER A 383 -19.83 2.22 -4.92
N ILE A 384 -19.85 1.45 -6.01
CA ILE A 384 -18.75 1.46 -7.00
C ILE A 384 -18.88 2.61 -8.01
N GLN A 385 -20.11 3.10 -8.23
CA GLN A 385 -20.42 4.23 -9.09
C GLN A 385 -20.62 5.50 -8.24
N PHE A 386 -20.30 6.65 -8.81
CA PHE A 386 -20.59 7.95 -8.23
C PHE A 386 -20.91 8.97 -9.32
N ALA A 387 -21.65 10.02 -8.95
CA ALA A 387 -22.00 11.07 -9.91
C ALA A 387 -20.74 11.77 -10.43
N ARG A 388 -20.65 12.02 -11.75
CA ARG A 388 -19.49 12.69 -12.37
C ARG A 388 -19.11 14.02 -11.72
N ALA A 389 -20.11 14.77 -11.27
CA ALA A 389 -19.92 16.04 -10.56
C ALA A 389 -19.12 15.89 -9.26
N SER A 390 -19.13 14.71 -8.65
CA SER A 390 -18.41 14.40 -7.40
C SER A 390 -17.01 13.84 -7.64
N ARG A 391 -16.54 13.73 -8.89
CA ARG A 391 -15.25 13.08 -9.23
C ARG A 391 -14.06 13.65 -8.44
N GLU A 392 -14.00 14.96 -8.25
CA GLU A 392 -12.92 15.62 -7.50
C GLU A 392 -12.94 15.30 -6.00
N SER A 393 -14.06 14.81 -5.47
CA SER A 393 -14.19 14.38 -4.08
C SER A 393 -13.70 12.95 -3.84
N TYR A 394 -13.42 12.19 -4.91
CA TYR A 394 -12.95 10.82 -4.82
C TYR A 394 -11.50 10.70 -5.30
N ASN A 395 -10.68 10.01 -4.53
CA ASN A 395 -9.39 9.52 -4.99
C ASN A 395 -9.52 8.03 -5.34
N VAL A 396 -9.45 7.73 -6.63
CA VAL A 396 -9.59 6.37 -7.15
C VAL A 396 -8.24 5.80 -7.50
N THR A 397 -7.90 4.65 -6.90
CA THR A 397 -6.71 3.87 -7.21
C THR A 397 -7.12 2.43 -7.52
N VAL A 398 -6.69 1.93 -8.66
CA VAL A 398 -6.92 0.54 -9.08
C VAL A 398 -5.57 -0.16 -9.16
N CYS A 399 -5.45 -1.32 -8.52
CA CYS A 399 -4.21 -2.11 -8.49
C CYS A 399 -4.52 -3.59 -8.60
N ARG A 400 -3.96 -4.26 -9.61
CA ARG A 400 -4.10 -5.70 -9.78
C ARG A 400 -3.10 -6.44 -8.89
N ASP A 401 -3.55 -7.37 -8.06
CA ASP A 401 -2.73 -8.31 -7.31
C ASP A 401 -2.59 -9.64 -8.09
N PRO A 402 -1.49 -9.84 -8.84
CA PRO A 402 -1.30 -11.05 -9.63
C PRO A 402 -1.08 -12.30 -8.75
N ALA A 403 -0.61 -12.15 -7.51
CA ALA A 403 -0.35 -13.29 -6.63
C ALA A 403 -1.63 -13.89 -6.07
N ARG A 404 -2.70 -13.08 -5.95
CA ARG A 404 -4.01 -13.48 -5.44
C ARG A 404 -5.11 -13.54 -6.50
N HIS A 405 -4.76 -13.32 -7.78
CA HIS A 405 -5.71 -13.30 -8.90
C HIS A 405 -6.91 -12.38 -8.65
N GLY A 406 -6.64 -11.13 -8.25
CA GLY A 406 -7.71 -10.17 -8.07
C GLY A 406 -7.28 -8.73 -8.21
N LEU A 407 -8.28 -7.87 -8.17
CA LEU A 407 -8.14 -6.44 -8.40
C LEU A 407 -8.64 -5.68 -7.19
N HIS A 408 -7.78 -4.84 -6.63
CA HIS A 408 -8.19 -3.87 -5.63
C HIS A 408 -8.67 -2.59 -6.32
N VAL A 409 -9.87 -2.15 -5.95
CA VAL A 409 -10.48 -0.88 -6.37
C VAL A 409 -10.68 -0.02 -5.12
N PHE A 410 -9.73 0.88 -4.88
CA PHE A 410 -9.79 1.80 -3.75
C PHE A 410 -10.54 3.08 -4.15
N LEU A 411 -11.74 3.25 -3.62
CA LEU A 411 -12.55 4.47 -3.74
C LEU A 411 -12.47 5.29 -2.46
N ASP A 412 -11.47 6.15 -2.29
CA ASP A 412 -11.39 7.03 -1.11
C ASP A 412 -12.27 8.27 -1.31
N SER A 413 -13.34 8.40 -0.51
CA SER A 413 -14.28 9.53 -0.53
C SER A 413 -13.92 10.66 0.44
N GLY A 414 -12.73 10.61 1.06
CA GLY A 414 -12.34 11.57 2.10
C GLY A 414 -12.51 11.06 3.54
N SER A 415 -13.09 9.87 3.71
CA SER A 415 -13.43 9.28 5.01
C SER A 415 -12.89 7.85 5.13
N THR A 416 -12.52 7.43 6.34
CA THR A 416 -12.15 6.04 6.64
C THR A 416 -13.33 5.06 6.59
N ALA A 417 -14.56 5.56 6.46
CA ALA A 417 -15.75 4.74 6.21
C ALA A 417 -15.99 4.47 4.71
N ALA A 418 -15.04 4.81 3.85
CA ALA A 418 -15.14 4.56 2.42
C ALA A 418 -15.21 3.05 2.13
N VAL A 419 -16.04 2.70 1.15
CA VAL A 419 -16.18 1.32 0.67
C VAL A 419 -15.28 1.14 -0.54
N HIS A 420 -14.40 0.16 -0.45
CA HIS A 420 -13.52 -0.29 -1.51
C HIS A 420 -14.03 -1.63 -2.04
N PHE A 421 -13.42 -2.14 -3.11
CA PHE A 421 -13.80 -3.42 -3.68
C PHE A 421 -12.60 -4.30 -3.98
N TRP A 422 -12.74 -5.57 -3.63
CA TRP A 422 -11.96 -6.67 -4.20
C TRP A 422 -12.77 -7.28 -5.34
N TYR A 423 -12.17 -7.37 -6.53
CA TYR A 423 -12.73 -8.12 -7.64
C TYR A 423 -11.92 -9.39 -7.86
N ASP A 424 -12.56 -10.54 -7.67
CA ASP A 424 -11.96 -11.86 -7.89
C ASP A 424 -11.98 -12.22 -9.38
N GLU A 425 -10.78 -12.33 -9.98
CA GLU A 425 -10.63 -12.64 -11.41
C GLU A 425 -11.11 -14.05 -11.74
N LEU A 426 -11.03 -14.98 -10.80
CA LEU A 426 -11.40 -16.38 -11.06
C LEU A 426 -12.91 -16.53 -11.19
N THR A 427 -13.66 -15.82 -10.36
CA THR A 427 -15.13 -15.77 -10.40
C THR A 427 -15.63 -14.88 -11.52
N GLY A 428 -15.10 -13.65 -11.62
CA GLY A 428 -15.62 -12.65 -12.53
C GLY A 428 -15.12 -12.76 -13.98
N ARG A 429 -13.90 -13.27 -14.18
CA ARG A 429 -13.25 -13.48 -15.49
C ARG A 429 -13.35 -12.30 -16.46
N TYR A 430 -13.39 -11.08 -15.94
CA TYR A 430 -13.54 -9.84 -16.70
C TYR A 430 -14.72 -9.85 -17.68
N THR A 431 -15.78 -10.62 -17.38
CA THR A 431 -16.93 -10.81 -18.27
C THR A 431 -18.10 -9.92 -17.82
N PRO A 432 -18.81 -9.24 -18.74
CA PRO A 432 -20.04 -8.50 -18.41
C PRO A 432 -21.06 -9.38 -17.71
N GLY A 433 -21.70 -8.85 -16.66
CA GLY A 433 -22.72 -9.59 -15.92
C GLY A 433 -22.16 -10.66 -14.97
N ALA A 434 -20.85 -10.91 -14.97
CA ALA A 434 -20.24 -11.83 -14.03
C ALA A 434 -20.05 -11.16 -12.66
N GLY A 435 -20.24 -11.95 -11.59
CA GLY A 435 -20.07 -11.51 -10.20
C GLY A 435 -18.60 -11.36 -9.79
N GLY A 436 -18.32 -11.63 -8.51
CA GLY A 436 -16.95 -11.60 -7.97
C GLY A 436 -16.53 -10.26 -7.38
N PHE A 437 -17.48 -9.34 -7.13
CA PHE A 437 -17.22 -8.10 -6.41
C PHE A 437 -17.50 -8.26 -4.92
N PHE A 438 -16.50 -7.98 -4.10
CA PHE A 438 -16.58 -8.06 -2.65
C PHE A 438 -16.27 -6.69 -2.05
N PRO A 439 -17.22 -6.06 -1.33
CA PRO A 439 -16.98 -4.79 -0.68
C PRO A 439 -16.02 -4.97 0.49
N GLU A 440 -15.07 -4.06 0.62
CA GLU A 440 -14.07 -4.04 1.68
C GLU A 440 -14.00 -2.64 2.31
N THR A 441 -13.66 -2.60 3.60
CA THR A 441 -13.44 -1.35 4.34
C THR A 441 -12.15 -1.47 5.12
N TYR A 442 -11.32 -0.43 5.12
CA TYR A 442 -10.04 -0.45 5.82
C TYR A 442 -9.95 0.67 6.85
N PRO A 443 -9.16 0.50 7.92
CA PRO A 443 -8.90 1.54 8.91
C PRO A 443 -7.90 2.60 8.42
N ILE A 444 -7.73 2.74 7.10
CA ILE A 444 -6.79 3.63 6.43
C ILE A 444 -7.46 4.26 5.21
N ARG A 445 -6.84 5.33 4.69
CA ARG A 445 -7.25 5.97 3.44
C ARG A 445 -6.14 5.80 2.39
N PRO A 446 -6.34 4.94 1.39
CA PRO A 446 -5.39 4.74 0.31
C PRO A 446 -5.23 6.00 -0.56
N THR A 447 -4.00 6.32 -0.93
CA THR A 447 -3.69 7.45 -1.82
C THR A 447 -3.12 7.00 -3.16
N CYS A 448 -2.33 5.93 -3.14
CA CYS A 448 -1.72 5.29 -4.29
C CYS A 448 -1.42 3.83 -3.96
N ALA A 449 -1.23 3.02 -4.99
CA ALA A 449 -0.82 1.64 -4.88
C ALA A 449 0.07 1.27 -6.05
N THR A 450 1.01 0.36 -5.83
CA THR A 450 1.88 -0.19 -6.87
C THR A 450 2.26 -1.64 -6.55
N ILE A 451 2.70 -2.37 -7.56
CA ILE A 451 3.26 -3.71 -7.37
C ILE A 451 4.76 -3.60 -7.11
N TRP A 452 5.20 -4.13 -5.98
CA TRP A 452 6.60 -4.24 -5.61
C TRP A 452 6.91 -5.65 -5.17
N ARG A 453 7.91 -6.28 -5.82
CA ARG A 453 8.29 -7.69 -5.58
C ARG A 453 7.11 -8.67 -5.63
N GLY A 454 6.21 -8.44 -6.58
CA GLY A 454 5.02 -9.27 -6.81
C GLY A 454 3.90 -9.08 -5.78
N ARG A 455 3.95 -8.05 -4.94
CA ARG A 455 2.92 -7.75 -3.94
C ARG A 455 2.38 -6.33 -4.08
N PRO A 456 1.08 -6.10 -3.82
CA PRO A 456 0.54 -4.75 -3.73
C PRO A 456 1.05 -4.04 -2.48
N VAL A 457 1.64 -2.88 -2.69
CA VAL A 457 2.05 -1.93 -1.65
C VAL A 457 1.21 -0.67 -1.79
N ILE A 458 0.64 -0.22 -0.67
CA ILE A 458 -0.33 0.88 -0.63
C ILE A 458 0.25 2.02 0.22
N GLY A 459 0.24 3.23 -0.35
CA GLY A 459 0.54 4.45 0.38
C GLY A 459 -0.73 5.09 0.94
N THR A 460 -0.69 5.56 2.18
CA THR A 460 -1.87 6.06 2.90
C THR A 460 -1.74 7.54 3.29
N THR A 461 -2.87 8.21 3.53
CA THR A 461 -2.90 9.65 3.89
C THR A 461 -2.22 9.96 5.22
N ASP A 462 -2.12 8.98 6.13
CA ASP A 462 -1.46 9.10 7.43
C ASP A 462 0.07 8.88 7.36
N GLY A 463 0.62 8.75 6.15
CA GLY A 463 2.06 8.62 5.90
C GLY A 463 2.61 7.20 6.13
N ARG A 464 1.74 6.21 6.29
CA ARG A 464 2.14 4.80 6.39
C ARG A 464 2.23 4.16 5.02
N ILE A 465 2.94 3.04 5.00
CA ILE A 465 2.94 2.11 3.87
C ILE A 465 2.44 0.79 4.41
N VAL A 466 1.47 0.20 3.71
CA VAL A 466 0.85 -1.05 4.12
C VAL A 466 0.90 -2.07 2.99
N GLU A 467 0.89 -3.34 3.36
CA GLU A 467 0.80 -4.47 2.45
C GLU A 467 -0.23 -5.48 2.98
N PHE A 468 -0.84 -6.24 2.07
CA PHE A 468 -1.74 -7.32 2.46
C PHE A 468 -0.96 -8.57 2.87
N SER A 469 -1.29 -9.12 4.03
CA SER A 469 -0.80 -10.41 4.49
C SER A 469 -1.94 -11.44 4.49
N SER A 470 -1.70 -12.61 3.91
CA SER A 470 -2.65 -13.74 3.98
C SER A 470 -2.80 -14.32 5.39
N SER A 471 -1.88 -13.98 6.30
CA SER A 471 -1.91 -14.42 7.68
C SER A 471 -2.43 -13.37 8.66
N ALA A 472 -2.79 -12.17 8.19
CA ALA A 472 -3.34 -11.15 9.06
C ALA A 472 -4.70 -11.58 9.62
N THR A 473 -4.91 -11.28 10.90
CA THR A 473 -6.20 -11.38 11.60
C THR A 473 -6.72 -10.02 12.04
N HIS A 474 -5.92 -8.98 11.83
CA HIS A 474 -6.22 -7.60 12.19
C HIS A 474 -5.56 -6.65 11.18
N ASP A 475 -6.25 -5.58 10.87
CA ASP A 475 -5.77 -4.47 10.06
C ASP A 475 -5.29 -3.36 10.99
N ILE A 476 -3.97 -3.25 11.16
CA ILE A 476 -3.34 -2.20 11.99
C ILE A 476 -3.96 -2.12 13.40
N GLY A 477 -4.16 -3.30 14.01
CA GLY A 477 -4.75 -3.44 15.34
C GLY A 477 -6.28 -3.52 15.38
N THR A 478 -6.98 -3.30 14.27
CA THR A 478 -8.44 -3.50 14.18
C THR A 478 -8.74 -4.94 13.74
N PRO A 479 -9.42 -5.77 14.54
CA PRO A 479 -9.75 -7.14 14.14
C PRO A 479 -10.59 -7.18 12.87
N ILE A 480 -10.27 -8.09 11.95
CA ILE A 480 -11.00 -8.21 10.67
C ILE A 480 -12.40 -8.77 10.94
N ASP A 481 -13.43 -8.07 10.46
CA ASP A 481 -14.82 -8.51 10.51
C ASP A 481 -15.27 -8.89 9.10
N SER A 482 -15.62 -10.16 8.89
CA SER A 482 -15.96 -10.64 7.54
C SER A 482 -17.26 -11.42 7.57
N TYR A 483 -18.12 -11.12 6.60
CA TYR A 483 -19.40 -11.77 6.43
C TYR A 483 -19.77 -11.87 4.96
N VAL A 484 -20.60 -12.85 4.63
CA VAL A 484 -21.22 -13.00 3.32
C VAL A 484 -22.71 -13.22 3.48
N HIS A 485 -23.49 -12.64 2.57
CA HIS A 485 -24.88 -13.00 2.39
C HIS A 485 -24.95 -14.10 1.34
N LEU A 486 -25.61 -15.21 1.68
CA LEU A 486 -25.98 -16.22 0.70
C LEU A 486 -27.09 -15.70 -0.21
N GLN A 487 -27.36 -16.46 -1.28
CA GLN A 487 -28.37 -16.13 -2.26
C GLN A 487 -29.72 -15.78 -1.61
N GLN A 488 -30.39 -14.78 -2.19
CA GLN A 488 -31.78 -14.46 -1.85
C GLN A 488 -32.67 -15.70 -2.04
N ILE A 489 -33.51 -15.96 -1.05
CA ILE A 489 -34.51 -17.02 -1.09
C ILE A 489 -35.89 -16.37 -1.17
N ASP A 490 -36.55 -16.50 -2.31
CA ASP A 490 -37.91 -16.04 -2.55
C ASP A 490 -38.79 -17.16 -3.16
N ALA A 491 -40.09 -17.02 -3.01
CA ALA A 491 -41.07 -17.90 -3.63
C ALA A 491 -41.58 -17.26 -4.93
N PRO A 492 -41.92 -18.07 -5.96
CA PRO A 492 -42.50 -17.53 -7.18
C PRO A 492 -43.87 -16.90 -6.89
N GLY A 493 -44.09 -15.69 -7.39
CA GLY A 493 -45.38 -14.98 -7.29
C GLY A 493 -45.50 -14.08 -6.06
N ILE A 494 -46.34 -13.05 -6.18
CA ILE A 494 -46.51 -12.00 -5.15
C ILE A 494 -47.28 -12.49 -3.89
N GLU A 495 -48.00 -13.61 -4.03
CA GLU A 495 -48.92 -14.18 -3.04
C GLU A 495 -48.34 -15.32 -2.19
N ASN A 496 -47.02 -15.48 -2.19
CA ASN A 496 -46.35 -16.56 -1.50
C ASN A 496 -45.31 -16.04 -0.50
N ASP A 497 -45.20 -16.75 0.62
CA ASP A 497 -44.12 -16.62 1.59
C ASP A 497 -43.17 -17.81 1.46
N VAL A 498 -41.93 -17.63 1.86
CA VAL A 498 -40.91 -18.68 1.96
C VAL A 498 -40.80 -19.17 3.39
N LEU A 499 -40.74 -20.49 3.58
CA LEU A 499 -40.38 -21.13 4.84
C LEU A 499 -38.99 -21.78 4.72
N LEU A 500 -38.06 -21.39 5.58
CA LEU A 500 -36.74 -22.01 5.69
C LEU A 500 -36.73 -22.97 6.87
N ASN A 501 -36.76 -24.28 6.58
CA ASN A 501 -36.91 -25.33 7.58
C ASN A 501 -35.58 -25.88 8.09
N ARG A 502 -34.58 -26.00 7.18
CA ARG A 502 -33.28 -26.59 7.48
C ARG A 502 -32.19 -25.96 6.64
N LEU A 503 -31.02 -25.77 7.25
CA LEU A 503 -29.80 -25.27 6.64
C LEU A 503 -28.65 -26.21 6.97
N SER A 504 -27.99 -26.78 5.96
CA SER A 504 -26.79 -27.61 6.09
C SER A 504 -25.64 -26.91 5.38
N MET A 505 -24.46 -26.89 5.98
CA MET A 505 -23.30 -26.19 5.41
C MET A 505 -22.02 -26.97 5.62
N TRP A 506 -21.07 -26.75 4.71
CA TRP A 506 -19.71 -27.24 4.81
C TRP A 506 -18.76 -26.05 4.90
N LEU A 507 -18.07 -25.97 6.02
CA LEU A 507 -16.96 -25.05 6.24
C LEU A 507 -15.66 -25.79 6.03
N ALA A 508 -14.62 -25.07 5.62
CA ALA A 508 -13.29 -25.64 5.51
C ALA A 508 -12.83 -26.18 6.87
N PRO A 509 -12.13 -27.34 6.90
CA PRO A 509 -11.72 -27.99 8.13
C PRO A 509 -10.75 -27.14 8.98
N ASP A 510 -9.98 -26.27 8.34
CA ASP A 510 -8.99 -25.40 9.00
C ASP A 510 -9.56 -24.03 9.41
N GLY A 511 -10.86 -23.79 9.19
CA GLY A 511 -11.55 -22.57 9.57
C GLY A 511 -12.06 -22.58 11.01
N ASP A 512 -12.21 -21.40 11.60
CA ASP A 512 -12.94 -21.20 12.84
C ASP A 512 -14.46 -21.32 12.62
N GLN A 513 -15.21 -21.43 13.72
CA GLN A 513 -16.67 -21.43 13.71
C GLN A 513 -17.25 -20.11 13.18
N VAL A 514 -18.37 -20.20 12.47
CA VAL A 514 -19.11 -19.06 11.94
C VAL A 514 -20.39 -18.83 12.72
N SER A 515 -20.86 -17.59 12.75
CA SER A 515 -22.21 -17.24 13.17
C SER A 515 -23.14 -17.26 11.97
N VAL A 516 -24.29 -17.90 12.13
CA VAL A 516 -25.35 -18.01 11.11
C VAL A 516 -26.53 -17.19 11.58
N GLU A 517 -26.99 -16.28 10.73
CA GLU A 517 -28.16 -15.44 10.99
C GLU A 517 -29.12 -15.52 9.80
N VAL A 518 -30.43 -15.49 10.08
CA VAL A 518 -31.44 -15.45 9.02
C VAL A 518 -32.22 -14.16 9.10
N PHE A 519 -32.21 -13.43 7.99
CA PHE A 519 -32.96 -12.19 7.80
C PHE A 519 -34.19 -12.41 6.96
N GLY A 520 -35.25 -11.65 7.23
CA GLY A 520 -36.44 -11.60 6.38
C GLY A 520 -36.99 -10.19 6.23
N ALA A 521 -37.63 -9.93 5.09
CA ALA A 521 -38.27 -8.65 4.76
C ALA A 521 -39.43 -8.83 3.77
N ALA A 522 -40.24 -7.79 3.57
CA ALA A 522 -41.40 -7.86 2.68
C ALA A 522 -41.03 -7.73 1.20
N THR A 523 -39.88 -7.13 0.89
CA THR A 523 -39.33 -7.01 -0.46
C THR A 523 -37.84 -7.36 -0.48
N PRO A 524 -37.30 -7.73 -1.65
CA PRO A 524 -35.85 -7.92 -1.84
C PRO A 524 -35.02 -6.71 -1.42
N GLN A 525 -35.48 -5.49 -1.73
CA GLN A 525 -34.78 -4.27 -1.37
C GLN A 525 -34.71 -4.04 0.15
N GLU A 526 -35.82 -4.28 0.84
CA GLU A 526 -35.88 -4.15 2.30
C GLU A 526 -35.03 -5.20 3.04
N LEU A 527 -34.74 -6.34 2.41
CA LEU A 527 -33.93 -7.42 3.00
C LEU A 527 -32.47 -7.01 3.20
N TYR A 528 -31.93 -6.25 2.25
CA TYR A 528 -30.55 -5.77 2.29
C TYR A 528 -30.42 -4.42 3.00
N ALA A 529 -31.51 -3.70 3.20
CA ALA A 529 -31.54 -2.49 4.03
C ALA A 529 -31.59 -2.83 5.53
N ALA A 530 -30.52 -2.50 6.25
CA ALA A 530 -30.37 -2.81 7.68
C ALA A 530 -31.45 -2.17 8.58
N SER A 531 -32.04 -1.06 8.16
CA SER A 531 -33.11 -0.35 8.90
C SER A 531 -34.48 -1.02 8.79
N THR A 532 -34.70 -1.87 7.78
CA THR A 532 -36.01 -2.48 7.48
C THR A 532 -36.02 -3.99 7.65
N ARG A 533 -34.89 -4.67 7.45
CA ARG A 533 -34.81 -6.13 7.60
C ARG A 533 -35.01 -6.56 9.04
N ARG A 534 -35.63 -7.72 9.24
CA ARG A 534 -35.79 -8.34 10.56
C ARG A 534 -34.88 -9.54 10.71
N ILE A 535 -34.30 -9.69 11.89
CA ILE A 535 -33.62 -10.92 12.29
C ILE A 535 -34.69 -11.92 12.70
N LEU A 536 -34.84 -13.00 11.93
CA LEU A 536 -35.79 -14.08 12.21
C LEU A 536 -35.12 -15.23 12.98
N MET A 537 -33.81 -15.42 12.74
CA MET A 537 -32.96 -16.28 13.55
C MET A 537 -31.71 -15.49 13.91
N GLY A 538 -31.49 -15.31 15.21
CA GLY A 538 -30.28 -14.66 15.73
C GLY A 538 -29.03 -15.49 15.48
N ALA A 539 -27.88 -14.89 15.75
CA ALA A 539 -26.57 -15.50 15.55
C ALA A 539 -26.50 -16.86 16.26
N THR A 540 -26.41 -17.93 15.47
CA THR A 540 -26.25 -19.31 15.93
C THR A 540 -24.87 -19.79 15.50
N GLU A 541 -24.08 -20.30 16.44
CA GLU A 541 -22.75 -20.81 16.15
C GLU A 541 -22.83 -22.09 15.32
N PHE A 542 -22.02 -22.16 14.26
CA PHE A 542 -21.88 -23.32 13.39
C PHE A 542 -20.39 -23.69 13.28
N PRO A 543 -19.95 -24.80 13.91
CA PRO A 543 -18.57 -25.23 13.84
C PRO A 543 -18.24 -25.90 12.50
N PRO A 544 -16.95 -26.05 12.15
CA PRO A 544 -16.54 -26.93 11.06
C PRO A 544 -17.09 -28.35 11.28
N ARG A 545 -17.76 -28.90 10.26
CA ARG A 545 -18.50 -30.18 10.34
C ARG A 545 -19.65 -30.18 11.36
N GLY A 546 -20.30 -29.03 11.54
CA GLY A 546 -21.49 -28.89 12.36
C GLY A 546 -22.70 -29.65 11.82
N MET A 547 -23.64 -29.98 12.73
CA MET A 547 -24.94 -30.50 12.34
C MET A 547 -25.80 -29.40 11.70
N ALA A 548 -26.70 -29.79 10.80
CA ALA A 548 -27.61 -28.86 10.15
C ALA A 548 -28.43 -28.04 11.16
N VAL A 549 -28.54 -26.74 10.91
CA VAL A 549 -29.37 -25.81 11.69
C VAL A 549 -30.82 -25.96 11.21
N THR A 550 -31.78 -25.79 12.13
CA THR A 550 -33.22 -25.84 11.80
C THR A 550 -33.90 -24.51 12.15
N PRO A 551 -33.75 -23.46 11.31
CA PRO A 551 -34.26 -22.13 11.62
C PRO A 551 -35.77 -22.08 11.83
N ARG A 552 -36.54 -22.82 11.00
CA ARG A 552 -38.02 -22.82 10.98
C ARG A 552 -38.60 -21.41 10.94
N VAL A 553 -38.06 -20.57 10.05
CA VAL A 553 -38.47 -19.17 9.90
C VAL A 553 -39.27 -18.95 8.63
N ARG A 554 -40.02 -17.85 8.58
CA ARG A 554 -40.88 -17.51 7.44
C ARG A 554 -40.87 -16.01 7.14
N ALA A 555 -40.75 -15.66 5.86
CA ALA A 555 -40.99 -14.31 5.34
C ALA A 555 -41.20 -14.36 3.82
N PRO A 556 -41.68 -13.27 3.18
CA PRO A 556 -41.83 -13.20 1.73
C PRO A 556 -40.50 -13.35 1.01
N VAL A 557 -39.44 -12.78 1.58
CA VAL A 557 -38.06 -12.90 1.09
C VAL A 557 -37.13 -13.13 2.28
N LEU A 558 -36.18 -14.06 2.13
CA LEU A 558 -35.20 -14.44 3.15
C LEU A 558 -33.77 -14.34 2.60
N SER A 559 -32.80 -14.09 3.49
CA SER A 559 -31.37 -14.24 3.23
C SER A 559 -30.68 -14.78 4.46
N VAL A 560 -29.71 -15.67 4.24
CA VAL A 560 -28.83 -16.20 5.29
C VAL A 560 -27.52 -15.44 5.26
N ARG A 561 -27.06 -14.97 6.41
CA ARG A 561 -25.74 -14.36 6.58
C ARG A 561 -24.83 -15.30 7.34
N LEU A 562 -23.62 -15.48 6.82
CA LEU A 562 -22.52 -16.14 7.52
C LEU A 562 -21.51 -15.06 7.90
N ARG A 563 -21.06 -15.05 9.14
CA ARG A 563 -20.08 -14.09 9.64
C ARG A 563 -19.09 -14.79 10.56
N ASN A 564 -17.85 -14.33 10.64
CA ASN A 564 -16.94 -14.82 11.66
C ASN A 564 -17.55 -14.67 13.07
N ASN A 565 -17.56 -15.75 13.87
CA ASN A 565 -18.21 -15.70 15.18
C ASN A 565 -17.49 -14.73 16.13
N ILE A 566 -16.17 -14.61 15.98
CA ILE A 566 -15.32 -13.66 16.69
C ILE A 566 -14.51 -12.91 15.65
N SER A 567 -14.49 -11.57 15.71
CA SER A 567 -13.69 -10.76 14.79
C SER A 567 -12.19 -11.12 14.90
N GLY A 568 -11.51 -11.13 13.76
CA GLY A 568 -10.12 -11.58 13.62
C GLY A 568 -9.93 -13.09 13.58
N ARG A 569 -11.01 -13.88 13.56
CA ARG A 569 -10.95 -15.31 13.28
C ARG A 569 -11.13 -15.60 11.80
N ARG A 570 -10.44 -16.63 11.32
CA ARG A 570 -10.44 -17.00 9.89
C ARG A 570 -11.49 -18.06 9.66
N TRP A 571 -12.22 -17.97 8.58
CA TRP A 571 -13.18 -18.98 8.18
C TRP A 571 -13.16 -19.12 6.67
N ALA A 572 -13.56 -20.28 6.18
CA ALA A 572 -13.74 -20.53 4.76
C ALA A 572 -15.00 -21.38 4.58
N PHE A 573 -15.70 -21.11 3.50
CA PHE A 573 -17.01 -21.66 3.19
C PHE A 573 -16.94 -22.40 1.85
N GLU A 574 -17.46 -23.62 1.82
CA GLU A 574 -17.42 -24.48 0.63
C GLU A 574 -18.80 -24.57 -0.02
N THR A 575 -19.83 -24.94 0.74
CA THR A 575 -21.19 -25.08 0.21
C THR A 575 -22.27 -24.97 1.29
N CYS A 576 -23.48 -24.64 0.86
CA CYS A 576 -24.69 -24.59 1.68
C CYS A 576 -25.88 -25.22 0.94
N GLU A 577 -26.65 -26.03 1.66
CA GLU A 577 -27.91 -26.59 1.22
C GLU A 577 -29.04 -26.14 2.16
N ALA A 578 -30.16 -25.71 1.57
CA ALA A 578 -31.33 -25.27 2.32
C ALA A 578 -32.57 -26.08 1.92
N SER A 579 -33.36 -26.49 2.91
CA SER A 579 -34.72 -27.03 2.71
C SER A 579 -35.71 -25.88 2.81
N VAL A 580 -36.34 -25.57 1.68
CA VAL A 580 -37.21 -24.41 1.50
C VAL A 580 -38.59 -24.88 1.04
N GLU A 581 -39.63 -24.38 1.69
CA GLU A 581 -41.03 -24.64 1.35
C GLU A 581 -41.78 -23.36 1.03
N VAL A 582 -42.81 -23.47 0.20
CA VAL A 582 -43.67 -22.34 -0.16
C VAL A 582 -44.91 -22.33 0.72
N GLY A 583 -45.18 -21.22 1.39
CA GLY A 583 -46.39 -20.96 2.15
C GLY A 583 -47.28 -19.93 1.46
N ARG A 584 -48.58 -19.93 1.76
CA ARG A 584 -49.49 -18.85 1.34
C ARG A 584 -49.09 -17.51 1.94
N ARG A 585 -49.41 -16.38 1.32
CA ARG A 585 -49.13 -15.05 1.86
C ARG A 585 -49.71 -14.83 3.25
N ILE A 586 -48.86 -14.47 4.21
CA ILE A 586 -49.28 -13.92 5.52
C ILE A 586 -48.56 -12.61 5.84
N SER A 587 -47.33 -12.42 5.35
CA SER A 587 -46.38 -11.46 5.94
C SER A 587 -46.08 -10.20 5.11
N ARG A 588 -46.75 -9.97 3.97
CA ARG A 588 -46.49 -8.83 3.06
C ARG A 588 -47.35 -7.58 3.31
N LEU A 589 -48.22 -7.57 4.33
CA LEU A 589 -49.11 -6.44 4.65
C LEU A 589 -48.48 -5.36 5.55
N GLY A 590 -47.15 -5.34 5.63
CA GLY A 590 -46.44 -4.57 6.63
C GLY A 590 -46.51 -5.27 7.98
N TRP A 591 -45.35 -5.42 8.60
CA TRP A 591 -45.28 -6.06 9.90
C TRP A 591 -45.68 -5.07 10.98
N GLN A 592 -46.85 -5.25 11.60
CA GLN A 592 -47.24 -4.44 12.75
C GLN A 592 -46.26 -4.66 13.91
N SER A 593 -45.87 -3.60 14.59
CA SER A 593 -45.15 -3.69 15.87
C SER A 593 -45.98 -4.50 16.85
N ALA A 594 -45.35 -5.31 17.69
CA ALA A 594 -46.05 -5.98 18.77
C ALA A 594 -46.86 -4.95 19.56
N ALA A 595 -48.17 -5.16 19.68
CA ALA A 595 -48.98 -4.33 20.55
C ALA A 595 -48.38 -4.39 21.96
N ALA A 596 -48.30 -3.25 22.66
CA ALA A 596 -47.89 -3.22 24.05
C ALA A 596 -48.70 -4.28 24.82
N ILE A 597 -48.06 -5.00 25.74
CA ILE A 597 -48.72 -6.04 26.53
C ILE A 597 -49.97 -5.41 27.17
N GLY A 598 -51.14 -5.78 26.65
CA GLY A 598 -52.41 -5.37 27.23
C GLY A 598 -52.48 -5.90 28.66
N THR A 599 -53.12 -5.15 29.54
CA THR A 599 -53.42 -5.58 30.91
C THR A 599 -53.96 -7.01 30.90
N SER A 600 -53.42 -7.86 31.79
CA SER A 600 -53.82 -9.26 31.91
C SER A 600 -55.35 -9.39 31.95
N CYS A 601 -55.90 -10.18 31.03
CA CYS A 601 -57.32 -10.51 31.04
C CYS A 601 -57.67 -11.15 32.40
N THR A 602 -58.41 -10.45 33.25
CA THR A 602 -58.97 -11.05 34.46
C THR A 602 -60.22 -11.81 34.02
N PRO A 603 -60.35 -13.13 34.27
CA PRO A 603 -61.60 -13.83 34.02
C PRO A 603 -62.71 -13.14 34.80
N GLY A 604 -63.81 -12.79 34.12
CA GLY A 604 -64.98 -12.20 34.79
C GLY A 604 -65.46 -13.14 35.89
N GLN A 605 -65.57 -12.63 37.12
CA GLN A 605 -66.18 -13.38 38.20
C GLN A 605 -67.66 -13.63 37.86
N ASN A 606 -68.09 -14.88 37.93
CA ASN A 606 -69.52 -15.22 37.85
C ASN A 606 -70.28 -14.42 38.91
N ALA A 607 -71.31 -13.69 38.50
CA ALA A 607 -72.17 -12.96 39.43
C ALA A 607 -72.83 -13.96 40.40
N THR A 608 -72.52 -13.82 41.69
CA THR A 608 -73.00 -14.70 42.78
C THR A 608 -74.37 -14.31 43.33
N SER A 609 -75.21 -13.61 42.57
CA SER A 609 -76.62 -13.43 42.94
C SER A 609 -77.53 -13.34 41.72
N PRO A 610 -78.64 -14.09 41.69
CA PRO A 610 -79.67 -13.87 40.68
C PRO A 610 -80.31 -12.49 40.91
N PRO A 611 -80.57 -11.71 39.85
CA PRO A 611 -81.29 -10.44 39.99
C PRO A 611 -82.71 -10.68 40.52
N PRO A 612 -83.27 -9.74 41.31
CA PRO A 612 -84.63 -9.85 41.81
C PRO A 612 -85.64 -9.94 40.65
N PRO A 613 -86.78 -10.64 40.83
CA PRO A 613 -87.77 -10.78 39.77
C PRO A 613 -88.29 -9.40 39.33
N PRO A 614 -88.58 -9.22 38.03
CA PRO A 614 -89.05 -7.96 37.50
C PRO A 614 -90.40 -7.55 38.13
N PRO A 615 -90.65 -6.25 38.33
CA PRO A 615 -91.95 -5.75 38.79
C PRO A 615 -93.06 -6.11 37.80
N ALA A 616 -94.26 -6.31 38.34
CA ALA A 616 -95.45 -6.69 37.57
C ALA A 616 -95.74 -5.71 36.43
N TRP A 617 -96.18 -6.27 35.31
CA TRP A 617 -96.44 -5.61 34.04
C TRP A 617 -97.50 -4.50 34.18
N ASP A 618 -97.12 -3.24 33.94
CA ASP A 618 -98.02 -2.09 33.84
C ASP A 618 -98.26 -1.77 32.35
N PRO A 619 -99.49 -1.83 31.81
CA PRO A 619 -99.72 -1.79 30.37
C PRO A 619 -99.63 -0.41 29.69
N GLU A 620 -99.21 0.66 30.36
CA GLU A 620 -99.37 2.03 29.82
C GLU A 620 -98.17 2.62 29.05
N ASP A 621 -97.03 1.92 28.90
CA ASP A 621 -95.83 2.53 28.31
C ASP A 621 -95.42 1.98 26.92
N GLN A 622 -96.42 1.81 26.03
CA GLN A 622 -96.17 1.74 24.59
C GLN A 622 -96.26 3.15 23.99
N PHE A 623 -95.40 3.43 23.00
CA PHE A 623 -95.33 4.61 22.11
C PHE A 623 -94.19 5.59 22.41
N GLY A 624 -92.98 5.20 21.99
CA GLY A 624 -91.84 6.11 21.86
C GLY A 624 -90.77 5.60 20.92
N GLY A 625 -91.16 4.95 19.81
CA GLY A 625 -90.22 4.53 18.79
C GLY A 625 -89.71 5.74 17.99
N THR A 626 -88.40 5.86 17.83
CA THR A 626 -87.82 6.50 16.64
C THR A 626 -86.56 5.76 16.24
N ILE A 627 -86.70 5.01 15.15
CA ILE A 627 -85.66 4.38 14.34
C ILE A 627 -85.12 5.46 13.40
N TYR A 628 -83.80 5.59 13.24
CA TYR A 628 -83.18 5.91 11.95
C TYR A 628 -81.68 5.51 11.94
N PHE A 629 -81.33 4.66 10.98
CA PHE A 629 -80.06 4.57 10.26
C PHE A 629 -80.41 4.87 8.79
N PRO A 630 -79.51 5.42 7.95
CA PRO A 630 -78.15 4.92 7.70
C PRO A 630 -77.01 5.79 8.25
#